data_AF-A0A2V8MWQ5-F1
#
_entry.id   AF-A0A2V8MWQ5-F1
#
_cell.length_a   1.000
_cell.length_b   1.000
_cell.length_c   1.000
_cell.angle_alpha   90.00
_cell.angle_beta   90.00
_cell.angle_gamma   90.00
#
_symmetry.space_group_name_H-M   'P 1'
#
loop_
_entity.id
_entity.type
_entity.pdbx_description
1 polymer ?
#
loop_
_entity_poly.entity_id
_entity_poly.type
_entity_poly.pdbx_seq_one_letter_code
_entity_poly.pdbx_strand_id
1 'polypeptide(L)'
;VIIDGTDKDGKPTHNEWTGKFDGKDYAVTGDPKSDMRSYTKIDDHTLKFTVKKADKTTITGRIVVAADGKSRMVTAQGADEQQGKKSKEKASYDKQ
;
A
#
# COMPACT_ATOMS: atom_id res chain seq x y z
N VAL A 1 7.63 9.14 -1.08
CA VAL A 1 6.25 9.09 -1.61
C VAL A 1 5.35 9.70 -0.56
N ILE A 2 4.61 10.75 -0.93
CA ILE A 2 3.57 11.34 -0.09
C ILE A 2 2.24 10.73 -0.56
N ILE A 3 1.44 10.23 0.37
CA ILE A 3 0.12 9.67 0.09
C ILE A 3 -0.89 10.47 0.91
N ASP A 4 -1.59 11.36 0.23
CA ASP A 4 -2.78 11.99 0.76
C ASP A 4 -4.01 11.13 0.41
N GLY A 5 -4.86 10.93 1.41
CA GLY A 5 -6.04 10.08 1.29
C GLY A 5 -7.17 10.60 2.16
N THR A 6 -8.26 9.85 2.17
CA THR A 6 -9.38 10.11 3.07
C THR A 6 -9.74 8.79 3.73
N ASP A 7 -9.79 8.75 5.06
CA ASP A 7 -10.16 7.55 5.78
C ASP A 7 -11.67 7.24 5.63
N LYS A 8 -12.09 6.10 6.18
CA LYS A 8 -13.49 5.65 6.17
C LYS A 8 -14.48 6.63 6.80
N ASP A 9 -14.00 7.58 7.61
CA ASP A 9 -14.81 8.57 8.30
C ASP A 9 -14.78 9.93 7.58
N GLY A 10 -14.17 10.01 6.38
CA GLY A 10 -14.07 11.24 5.61
C GLY A 10 -12.92 12.15 6.03
N LYS A 11 -12.02 11.71 6.94
CA LYS A 11 -10.92 12.55 7.42
C LYS A 11 -9.70 12.44 6.50
N PRO A 12 -9.03 13.56 6.20
CA PRO A 12 -7.79 13.53 5.43
C PRO A 12 -6.72 12.70 6.17
N THR A 13 -6.07 11.81 5.45
CA THR A 13 -4.91 11.05 5.90
C THR A 13 -3.69 11.53 5.14
N HIS A 14 -2.58 11.75 5.84
CA HIS A 14 -1.31 12.15 5.24
C HIS A 14 -0.22 11.21 5.70
N ASN A 15 0.34 10.45 4.77
CA ASN A 15 1.32 9.42 5.09
C ASN A 15 2.55 9.62 4.21
N GLU A 16 3.71 9.68 4.86
CA GLU A 16 4.98 9.76 4.16
C GLU A 16 5.70 8.41 4.23
N TRP A 17 6.19 7.97 3.08
CA TRP A 17 7.01 6.78 2.99
C TRP A 17 8.21 7.01 2.08
N THR A 18 9.40 6.81 2.62
CA THR A 18 10.65 6.85 1.88
C THR A 18 11.28 5.46 1.90
N GLY A 19 11.13 4.73 0.80
CA GLY A 19 11.71 3.41 0.65
C GLY A 19 11.94 3.04 -0.81
N LYS A 20 12.42 1.80 -1.01
CA LYS A 20 12.76 1.25 -2.33
C LYS A 20 11.87 0.05 -2.65
N PHE A 21 11.83 -0.33 -3.92
CA PHE A 21 11.12 -1.53 -4.42
C PHE A 21 11.98 -2.81 -4.32
N ASP A 22 12.84 -2.90 -3.31
CA ASP A 22 13.83 -3.99 -3.12
C ASP A 22 13.36 -5.06 -2.13
N GLY A 23 12.13 -4.95 -1.63
CA GLY A 23 11.53 -5.87 -0.66
C GLY A 23 11.96 -5.66 0.78
N LYS A 24 12.78 -4.64 1.08
CA LYS A 24 13.15 -4.32 2.46
C LYS A 24 12.05 -3.53 3.15
N ASP A 25 11.92 -3.73 4.46
CA ASP A 25 11.01 -2.94 5.28
C ASP A 25 11.60 -1.55 5.52
N TYR A 26 10.76 -0.55 5.27
CA TYR A 26 11.07 0.86 5.52
C TYR A 26 10.03 1.45 6.45
N ALA A 27 10.47 2.30 7.37
CA ALA A 27 9.58 2.97 8.31
C ALA A 27 8.54 3.84 7.58
N VAL A 28 7.31 3.83 8.08
CA VAL A 28 6.24 4.74 7.69
C VAL A 28 6.06 5.76 8.79
N THR A 29 5.99 7.03 8.45
CA THR A 29 5.73 8.12 9.39
C THR A 29 4.35 8.73 9.14
N GLY A 30 3.65 9.10 10.20
CA GLY A 30 2.33 9.74 10.12
C GLY A 30 1.13 8.79 9.99
N ASP A 31 1.33 7.48 9.86
CA ASP A 31 0.25 6.49 9.78
C ASP A 31 0.05 5.76 11.12
N PRO A 32 -1.05 5.99 11.87
CA PRO A 32 -1.30 5.29 13.14
C PRO A 32 -1.62 3.79 12.97
N LYS A 33 -1.81 3.32 11.73
CA LYS A 33 -2.16 1.94 11.41
C LYS A 33 -0.97 1.12 10.89
N SER A 34 0.17 1.74 10.60
CA SER A 34 1.36 1.01 10.13
C SER A 34 2.66 1.68 10.55
N ASP A 35 3.61 0.87 11.01
CA ASP A 35 4.94 1.34 11.40
C ASP A 35 5.97 1.10 10.28
N MET A 36 5.78 0.03 9.49
CA MET A 36 6.68 -0.34 8.41
C MET A 36 5.94 -0.78 7.16
N ARG A 37 6.60 -0.57 6.01
CA ARG A 37 6.13 -1.01 4.70
C ARG A 37 7.28 -1.45 3.83
N SER A 38 7.10 -2.56 3.13
CA SER A 38 8.01 -3.06 2.09
C SER A 38 7.28 -3.21 0.77
N TYR A 39 8.01 -2.96 -0.32
CA TYR A 39 7.53 -3.20 -1.68
C TYR A 39 8.55 -4.03 -2.46
N THR A 40 8.08 -5.02 -3.21
CA THR A 40 8.91 -5.85 -4.09
C THR A 40 8.37 -5.76 -5.50
N LYS A 41 9.23 -5.44 -6.47
CA LYS A 41 8.84 -5.51 -7.88
C LYS A 41 8.70 -6.98 -8.31
N ILE A 42 7.51 -7.36 -8.78
CA ILE A 42 7.28 -8.69 -9.38
C ILE A 42 7.61 -8.62 -10.86
N ASP A 43 7.09 -7.60 -11.54
CA ASP A 43 7.34 -7.31 -12.96
C ASP A 43 7.21 -5.80 -13.21
N ASP A 44 7.28 -5.36 -14.48
CA ASP A 44 7.23 -3.94 -14.85
C ASP A 44 5.95 -3.21 -14.45
N HIS A 45 4.85 -3.92 -14.29
CA HIS A 45 3.54 -3.37 -13.96
C HIS A 45 3.00 -3.89 -12.62
N THR A 46 3.67 -4.84 -11.98
CA THR A 46 3.18 -5.47 -10.75
C THR A 46 4.17 -5.30 -9.59
N LEU A 47 3.65 -4.79 -8.48
CA LEU A 47 4.35 -4.72 -7.20
C LEU A 47 3.64 -5.61 -6.18
N LYS A 48 4.41 -6.27 -5.32
CA LYS A 48 3.92 -6.81 -4.04
C LYS A 48 4.19 -5.80 -2.95
N PHE A 49 3.30 -5.70 -1.97
CA PHE A 49 3.55 -4.91 -0.77
C PHE A 49 3.20 -5.68 0.49
N THR A 50 3.89 -5.31 1.57
CA THR A 50 3.64 -5.79 2.93
C THR A 50 3.59 -4.59 3.86
N VAL A 51 2.64 -4.60 4.78
CA VAL A 51 2.49 -3.60 5.84
C VAL A 51 2.66 -4.31 7.18
N LYS A 52 3.44 -3.71 8.07
CA LYS A 52 3.64 -4.20 9.42
C LYS A 52 3.27 -3.15 10.46
N LYS A 53 2.76 -3.63 11.58
CA LYS A 53 2.53 -2.86 12.81
C LYS A 53 3.07 -3.66 13.99
N ALA A 54 3.85 -3.02 14.85
CA ALA A 54 4.53 -3.64 15.98
C ALA A 54 5.24 -4.96 15.56
N ASP A 55 6.04 -4.89 14.48
CA ASP A 55 6.76 -6.00 13.85
C ASP A 55 5.91 -7.17 13.31
N LYS A 56 4.58 -7.09 13.43
CA LYS A 56 3.65 -8.08 12.87
C LYS A 56 3.15 -7.64 11.51
N THR A 57 3.19 -8.53 10.54
CA THR A 57 2.54 -8.33 9.24
C THR A 57 1.04 -8.23 9.43
N THR A 58 0.46 -7.07 9.10
CA THR A 58 -0.97 -6.80 9.22
C THR A 58 -1.67 -6.86 7.87
N ILE A 59 -0.99 -6.50 6.79
CA ILE A 59 -1.56 -6.49 5.44
C ILE A 59 -0.49 -6.98 4.46
N THR A 60 -0.92 -7.79 3.50
CA THR A 60 -0.14 -8.07 2.28
C THR A 60 -0.98 -7.78 1.06
N GLY A 61 -0.37 -7.49 -0.07
CA GLY A 61 -1.14 -7.25 -1.27
C GLY A 61 -0.31 -7.09 -2.53
N ARG A 62 -1.02 -6.79 -3.62
CA ARG A 62 -0.45 -6.50 -4.92
C ARG A 62 -0.97 -5.18 -5.46
N ILE A 63 -0.12 -4.49 -6.18
CA ILE A 63 -0.44 -3.30 -6.97
C ILE A 63 -0.18 -3.67 -8.42
N VAL A 64 -1.19 -3.58 -9.25
CA VAL A 64 -1.07 -3.73 -10.70
C VAL A 64 -1.30 -2.36 -11.33
N VAL A 65 -0.29 -1.82 -11.99
CA VAL A 65 -0.37 -0.58 -12.76
C VAL A 65 -0.87 -0.92 -14.16
N ALA A 66 -1.88 -0.20 -14.64
CA ALA A 66 -2.38 -0.37 -15.99
C ALA A 66 -1.29 0.00 -17.01
N ALA A 67 -1.36 -0.60 -18.21
CA ALA A 67 -0.36 -0.37 -19.26
C ALA A 67 -0.25 1.10 -19.70
N ASP A 68 -1.31 1.89 -19.49
CA ASP A 68 -1.30 3.34 -19.74
C ASP A 68 -0.55 4.15 -18.68
N GLY A 69 -0.14 3.53 -17.57
CA GLY A 69 0.53 4.16 -16.43
C GLY A 69 -0.33 5.14 -15.62
N LYS A 70 -1.61 5.34 -16.00
CA LYS A 70 -2.51 6.35 -15.41
C LYS A 70 -3.35 5.81 -14.26
N SER A 71 -3.52 4.48 -14.21
CA SER A 71 -4.32 3.81 -13.19
C SER A 71 -3.53 2.70 -12.51
N ARG A 72 -3.82 2.46 -11.23
CA ARG A 72 -3.37 1.24 -10.55
C ARG A 72 -4.54 0.58 -9.82
N MET A 73 -4.50 -0.74 -9.77
CA MET A 73 -5.40 -1.57 -8.99
C MET A 73 -4.64 -2.11 -7.78
N VAL A 74 -5.10 -1.77 -6.58
CA VAL A 74 -4.55 -2.29 -5.33
C VAL A 74 -5.46 -3.41 -4.83
N THR A 75 -4.88 -4.58 -4.58
CA THR A 75 -5.55 -5.70 -3.91
C THR A 75 -4.83 -5.96 -2.61
N ALA A 76 -5.49 -5.68 -1.49
CA ALA A 76 -4.98 -5.90 -0.14
C ALA A 76 -5.70 -7.09 0.53
N GLN A 77 -4.97 -7.81 1.38
CA GLN A 77 -5.48 -8.88 2.24
C GLN A 77 -4.93 -8.65 3.66
N GLY A 78 -5.82 -8.46 4.64
CA GLY A 78 -5.45 -8.36 6.05
C GLY A 78 -5.04 -9.70 6.65
N ALA A 79 -4.13 -9.68 7.61
CA ALA A 79 -3.65 -10.87 8.34
C ALA A 79 -4.64 -11.36 9.42
N ASP A 80 -5.52 -10.47 9.90
CA ASP A 80 -6.57 -10.80 10.89
C ASP A 80 -7.84 -11.37 10.26
N GLU A 81 -8.01 -11.18 8.95
CA GLU A 81 -9.19 -11.64 8.21
C GLU A 81 -8.91 -12.99 7.56
N GLN A 82 -9.00 -14.06 8.37
CA GLN A 82 -9.34 -15.38 7.82
C GLN A 82 -10.65 -15.21 7.05
N GLN A 83 -10.56 -15.25 5.71
CA GLN A 83 -11.66 -15.22 4.75
C GLN A 83 -12.40 -13.87 4.62
N GLY A 84 -12.09 -13.13 3.55
CA GLY A 84 -13.19 -12.74 2.64
C GLY A 84 -13.30 -11.28 2.21
N LYS A 85 -12.71 -10.29 2.89
CA LYS A 85 -12.80 -8.90 2.40
C LYS A 85 -11.62 -8.53 1.52
N LYS A 86 -11.75 -8.85 0.22
CA LYS A 86 -10.92 -8.27 -0.83
C LYS A 86 -11.29 -6.79 -0.97
N SER A 87 -10.57 -5.92 -0.27
CA SER A 87 -10.64 -4.48 -0.52
C SER A 87 -9.98 -4.22 -1.87
N LYS A 88 -10.80 -4.06 -2.92
CA LYS A 88 -10.35 -3.58 -4.23
C LYS A 88 -10.38 -2.06 -4.18
N GLU A 89 -9.24 -1.46 -3.86
CA GLU A 89 -9.10 -0.02 -3.92
C GLU A 89 -8.49 0.35 -5.28
N LYS A 90 -9.26 1.08 -6.08
CA LYS A 90 -8.80 1.71 -7.31
C LYS A 90 -8.29 3.09 -6.92
N ALA A 91 -6.98 3.27 -6.87
CA ALA A 91 -6.36 4.56 -6.62
C ALA A 91 -5.86 5.10 -7.97
N SER A 92 -6.42 6.20 -8.44
CA SER A 92 -5.85 6.97 -9.55
C SER A 92 -4.67 7.78 -9.02
N TYR A 93 -3.58 7.81 -9.77
CA TYR A 93 -2.41 8.61 -9.42
C TYR A 93 -1.99 9.40 -10.63
N ASP A 94 -2.02 10.73 -10.52
CA ASP A 94 -1.41 11.61 -11.50
C ASP A 94 0.09 11.70 -11.17
N LYS A 95 0.93 11.18 -12.06
CA LYS A 95 2.38 11.40 -11.97
C LYS A 95 2.62 12.85 -12.38
N GLN A 96 2.83 13.73 -11.40
CA GLN A 96 3.43 15.04 -11.64
C GLN A 96 4.92 14.91 -11.95
#